data_AF-A0A657AW43-F1
#
_entry.id   AF-A0A657AW43-F1
#
_cell.length_a   1.000
_cell.length_b   1.000
_cell.length_c   1.000
_cell.angle_alpha   90.00
_cell.angle_beta   90.00
_cell.angle_gamma   90.00
#
_symmetry.space_group_name_H-M   'P 1'
#
loop_
_entity.id
_entity.type
_entity.pdbx_description
1 polymer ?
#
loop_
_entity_poly.entity_id
_entity_poly.type
_entity_poly.pdbx_seq_one_letter_code
_entity_poly.pdbx_strand_id
1 'polypeptide(L)'
;MATKRLLYLHGFNSSPASEKANQTCSYFAENDLFRIDIPALPAEPSKAIDLLENKLQVAEYSGLIGSSLGGFYSLYLHVNYALPAVLINPAVRPYELLSDYIGINKNMYTGVEYEVKSEHMEQLLALDVDRTSLKLSQLFLLTESEDETLNYQEAALKLLGAKMYLSRGGDHSYTSFTKHLPTIEHFFNRISSKS
;
A
#
# COMPACT_ATOMS: atom_id res chain seq x y z
N MET A 1 -0.30 -26.25 8.26
CA MET A 1 0.62 -25.08 8.32
C MET A 1 -0.15 -23.96 8.99
N ALA A 2 0.50 -23.08 9.77
CA ALA A 2 -0.18 -21.91 10.32
C ALA A 2 -0.56 -20.95 9.17
N THR A 3 -1.80 -20.47 9.16
CA THR A 3 -2.26 -19.47 8.19
C THR A 3 -1.43 -18.19 8.35
N LYS A 4 -0.81 -17.74 7.25
CA LYS A 4 0.01 -16.51 7.23
C LYS A 4 -0.90 -15.28 7.20
N ARG A 5 -0.41 -14.12 7.63
CA ARG A 5 -1.20 -12.87 7.61
C ARG A 5 -0.58 -11.86 6.66
N LEU A 6 -1.42 -11.18 5.89
CA LEU A 6 -1.01 -10.03 5.08
C LEU A 6 -1.79 -8.80 5.57
N LEU A 7 -1.11 -7.66 5.62
CA LEU A 7 -1.72 -6.38 5.95
C LEU A 7 -2.00 -5.62 4.66
N TYR A 8 -3.26 -5.31 4.39
CA TYR A 8 -3.64 -4.46 3.26
C TYR A 8 -3.81 -3.01 3.71
N LEU A 9 -3.12 -2.09 3.05
CA LEU A 9 -3.13 -0.66 3.34
C LEU A 9 -3.82 0.07 2.18
N HIS A 10 -4.98 0.68 2.46
CA HIS A 10 -5.74 1.45 1.47
C HIS A 10 -5.16 2.84 1.23
N GLY A 11 -5.55 3.46 0.11
CA GLY A 11 -5.11 4.80 -0.27
C GLY A 11 -5.80 5.94 0.49
N PHE A 12 -5.46 7.17 0.11
CA PHE A 12 -6.12 8.39 0.57
C PHE A 12 -7.62 8.36 0.20
N ASN A 13 -8.45 8.92 1.08
CA ASN A 13 -9.91 8.99 0.89
C ASN A 13 -10.62 7.64 0.64
N SER A 14 -9.97 6.53 0.99
CA SER A 14 -10.44 5.16 0.77
C SER A 14 -10.90 4.50 2.08
N SER A 15 -11.15 3.20 2.05
CA SER A 15 -11.57 2.43 3.23
C SER A 15 -11.27 0.93 3.07
N PRO A 16 -11.46 0.13 4.14
CA PRO A 16 -11.44 -1.33 4.05
C PRO A 16 -12.46 -1.91 3.04
N ALA A 17 -13.50 -1.15 2.70
CA ALA A 17 -14.51 -1.54 1.72
C ALA A 17 -14.13 -1.17 0.27
N SER A 18 -12.90 -0.69 0.02
CA SER A 18 -12.45 -0.39 -1.34
C SER A 18 -12.50 -1.63 -2.25
N GLU A 19 -12.71 -1.42 -3.54
CA GLU A 19 -12.86 -2.53 -4.49
C GLU A 19 -11.64 -3.46 -4.49
N LYS A 20 -10.42 -2.91 -4.52
CA LYS A 20 -9.19 -3.71 -4.46
C LYS A 20 -9.03 -4.46 -3.13
N ALA A 21 -9.46 -3.87 -2.01
CA ALA A 21 -9.46 -4.55 -0.72
C ALA A 21 -10.41 -5.75 -0.72
N ASN A 22 -11.64 -5.56 -1.21
CA ASN A 22 -12.63 -6.63 -1.34
C ASN A 22 -12.15 -7.73 -2.29
N GLN A 23 -11.62 -7.38 -3.47
CA GLN A 23 -11.05 -8.33 -4.43
C GLN A 23 -9.91 -9.14 -3.80
N THR A 24 -9.03 -8.50 -3.01
CA THR A 24 -7.96 -9.18 -2.28
C THR A 24 -8.53 -10.18 -1.28
N CYS A 25 -9.46 -9.74 -0.42
CA CYS A 25 -10.11 -10.61 0.56
C CYS A 25 -10.81 -11.81 -0.10
N SER A 26 -11.61 -11.57 -1.14
CA SER A 26 -12.34 -12.63 -1.85
C SER A 26 -11.39 -13.67 -2.43
N TYR A 27 -10.31 -13.25 -3.08
CA TYR A 27 -9.35 -14.18 -3.67
C TYR A 27 -8.64 -15.04 -2.61
N PHE A 28 -8.16 -14.44 -1.51
CA PHE A 28 -7.41 -15.18 -0.49
C PHE A 28 -8.30 -16.02 0.44
N ALA A 29 -9.60 -15.71 0.53
CA ALA A 29 -10.56 -16.53 1.28
C ALA A 29 -10.79 -17.91 0.66
N GLU A 30 -10.53 -18.08 -0.64
CA GLU A 30 -10.75 -19.36 -1.34
C GLU A 30 -9.69 -20.43 -1.03
N ASN A 31 -8.47 -20.01 -0.65
CA ASN A 31 -7.31 -20.91 -0.59
C ASN A 31 -6.72 -21.10 0.83
N ASP A 32 -7.27 -20.45 1.86
CA ASP A 32 -6.87 -20.53 3.30
C ASP A 32 -5.37 -20.30 3.63
N LEU A 33 -4.56 -19.92 2.64
CA LEU A 33 -3.11 -19.73 2.80
C LEU A 33 -2.77 -18.43 3.54
N PHE A 34 -3.52 -17.37 3.24
CA PHE A 34 -3.32 -16.04 3.81
C PHE A 34 -4.63 -15.51 4.38
N ARG A 35 -4.56 -15.02 5.62
CA ARG A 35 -5.56 -14.14 6.22
C ARG A 35 -5.20 -12.70 5.90
N ILE A 36 -6.17 -11.94 5.40
CA ILE A 36 -5.98 -10.53 5.06
C ILE A 36 -6.58 -9.67 6.17
N ASP A 37 -5.77 -8.78 6.75
CA ASP A 37 -6.24 -7.76 7.68
C ASP A 37 -6.22 -6.40 6.99
N ILE A 38 -7.31 -5.65 7.11
CA ILE A 38 -7.49 -4.35 6.44
C ILE A 38 -7.94 -3.30 7.47
N PRO A 39 -7.01 -2.63 8.18
CA PRO A 39 -7.38 -1.52 9.05
C PRO A 39 -8.06 -0.39 8.28
N ALA A 40 -9.03 0.25 8.93
CA ALA A 40 -9.46 1.58 8.53
C ALA A 40 -8.38 2.59 8.96
N LEU A 41 -7.62 3.12 8.00
CA LEU A 41 -6.55 4.07 8.26
C LEU A 41 -7.14 5.47 8.55
N PRO A 42 -6.77 6.10 9.67
CA PRO A 42 -7.06 7.50 9.93
C PRO A 42 -6.52 8.42 8.83
N ALA A 43 -7.17 9.58 8.65
CA ALA A 43 -6.70 10.60 7.71
C ALA A 43 -5.38 11.26 8.14
N GLU A 44 -5.11 11.31 9.45
CA GLU A 44 -3.86 11.85 10.00
C GLU A 44 -2.74 10.79 9.89
N PRO A 45 -1.63 11.10 9.17
CA PRO A 45 -0.56 10.14 8.92
C PRO A 45 0.10 9.54 10.17
N SER A 46 0.37 10.36 11.20
CA SER A 46 0.95 9.88 12.46
C SER A 46 0.06 8.80 13.11
N LYS A 47 -1.24 9.05 13.21
CA LYS A 47 -2.22 8.10 13.75
C LYS A 47 -2.37 6.84 12.89
N ALA A 48 -2.22 6.97 11.57
CA ALA A 48 -2.21 5.81 10.68
C ALA A 48 -1.00 4.92 10.94
N ILE A 49 0.18 5.50 11.12
CA ILE A 49 1.39 4.75 11.51
C ILE A 49 1.22 4.12 12.89
N ASP A 50 0.76 4.87 13.90
CA ASP A 50 0.52 4.33 15.24
C ASP A 50 -0.41 3.11 15.20
N LEU A 51 -1.50 3.19 14.43
CA LEU A 51 -2.43 2.06 14.25
C LEU A 51 -1.74 0.84 13.60
N LEU A 52 -0.93 1.07 12.57
CA LEU A 52 -0.23 0.02 11.84
C LEU A 52 0.85 -0.64 12.71
N GLU A 53 1.67 0.15 13.39
CA GLU A 53 2.70 -0.37 14.30
C GLU A 53 2.08 -1.16 15.46
N ASN A 54 0.99 -0.67 16.06
CA ASN A 54 0.23 -1.42 17.07
C ASN A 54 -0.26 -2.78 16.55
N LYS A 55 -0.69 -2.85 15.28
CA LYS A 55 -1.07 -4.14 14.66
C LYS A 55 0.12 -5.09 14.55
N LEU A 56 1.29 -4.59 14.17
CA LEU A 56 2.52 -5.38 14.07
C LEU A 56 3.01 -5.89 15.43
N GLN A 57 2.65 -5.24 16.54
CA GLN A 57 2.96 -5.72 17.89
C GLN A 57 2.07 -6.90 18.34
N VAL A 58 0.82 -6.96 17.87
CA VAL A 58 -0.17 -7.97 18.33
C VAL A 58 -0.25 -9.20 17.44
N ALA A 59 0.33 -9.16 16.25
CA ALA A 59 0.32 -10.26 15.31
C ALA A 59 1.55 -10.23 14.39
N GLU A 60 2.02 -11.42 14.01
CA GLU A 60 3.06 -11.56 12.99
C GLU A 60 2.43 -11.48 11.59
N TYR A 61 3.02 -10.65 10.73
CA TYR A 61 2.62 -10.49 9.34
C TYR A 61 3.72 -10.99 8.42
N SER A 62 3.32 -11.67 7.35
CA SER A 62 4.22 -12.18 6.32
C SER A 62 4.46 -11.18 5.18
N GLY A 63 3.73 -10.06 5.15
CA GLY A 63 3.91 -9.03 4.14
C GLY A 63 2.78 -8.00 4.08
N LEU A 64 2.99 -7.02 3.21
CA LEU A 64 2.16 -5.83 3.04
C LEU A 64 1.61 -5.74 1.61
N ILE A 65 0.36 -5.33 1.44
CA ILE A 65 -0.20 -4.94 0.15
C ILE A 65 -0.67 -3.50 0.28
N GLY A 66 0.01 -2.56 -0.39
CA GLY A 66 -0.29 -1.13 -0.29
C GLY A 66 -0.73 -0.54 -1.61
N SER A 67 -1.85 0.18 -1.62
CA SER A 67 -2.32 0.91 -2.81
C SER A 67 -2.26 2.43 -2.59
N SER A 68 -1.77 3.18 -3.58
CA SER A 68 -1.70 4.65 -3.53
C SER A 68 -0.96 5.12 -2.26
N LEU A 69 -1.57 5.92 -1.39
CA LEU A 69 -1.01 6.31 -0.09
C LEU A 69 -0.65 5.10 0.81
N GLY A 70 -1.41 4.00 0.74
CA GLY A 70 -1.07 2.77 1.45
C GLY A 70 0.23 2.12 0.94
N GLY A 71 0.60 2.37 -0.32
CA GLY A 71 1.90 1.99 -0.88
C GLY A 71 3.05 2.77 -0.25
N PHE A 72 2.85 4.07 0.01
CA PHE A 72 3.81 4.91 0.73
C PHE A 72 4.06 4.40 2.15
N TYR A 73 2.98 4.16 2.92
CA TYR A 73 3.09 3.57 4.26
C TYR A 73 3.73 2.18 4.24
N SER A 74 3.47 1.39 3.19
CA SER A 74 4.09 0.06 3.04
C SER A 74 5.60 0.15 2.86
N LEU A 75 6.13 1.20 2.21
CA LEU A 75 7.57 1.42 2.11
C LEU A 75 8.21 1.79 3.45
N TYR A 76 7.55 2.64 4.24
CA TYR A 76 7.98 2.95 5.62
C TYR A 76 8.03 1.68 6.47
N LEU A 77 6.95 0.88 6.47
CA LEU A 77 6.90 -0.37 7.25
C LEU A 77 7.88 -1.43 6.73
N HIS A 78 8.12 -1.48 5.42
CA HIS A 78 9.13 -2.36 4.82
C HIS A 78 10.52 -2.11 5.41
N VAL A 79 10.93 -0.85 5.51
CA VAL A 79 12.24 -0.47 6.04
C VAL A 79 12.33 -0.74 7.54
N ASN A 80 11.31 -0.32 8.31
CA ASN A 80 11.35 -0.37 9.78
C ASN A 80 11.06 -1.75 10.38
N TYR A 81 10.29 -2.59 9.66
CA TYR A 81 9.84 -3.91 10.16
C TYR A 81 10.29 -5.09 9.28
N ALA A 82 11.11 -4.83 8.25
CA ALA A 82 11.65 -5.85 7.34
C ALA A 82 10.56 -6.72 6.65
N LEU A 83 9.38 -6.15 6.41
CA LEU A 83 8.26 -6.84 5.77
C LEU A 83 8.32 -6.71 4.25
N PRO A 84 8.15 -7.80 3.48
CA PRO A 84 8.03 -7.69 2.03
C PRO A 84 6.73 -6.98 1.64
N ALA A 85 6.72 -6.27 0.52
CA ALA A 85 5.55 -5.49 0.10
C ALA A 85 5.23 -5.60 -1.39
N VAL A 86 3.93 -5.67 -1.70
CA VAL A 86 3.38 -5.40 -3.02
C VAL A 86 2.79 -3.99 -3.02
N LEU A 87 3.15 -3.19 -4.03
CA LEU A 87 2.83 -1.78 -4.15
C LEU A 87 2.01 -1.56 -5.42
N ILE A 88 0.79 -1.01 -5.29
CA ILE A 88 -0.17 -0.85 -6.39
C ILE A 88 -0.36 0.65 -6.64
N ASN A 89 0.14 1.16 -7.77
CA ASN A 89 0.18 2.60 -8.08
C ASN A 89 0.56 3.41 -6.83
N PRO A 90 1.74 3.19 -6.22
CA PRO A 90 2.08 3.81 -4.95
C PRO A 90 2.35 5.31 -5.12
N ALA A 91 1.86 6.12 -4.19
CA ALA A 91 2.25 7.53 -4.10
C ALA A 91 3.70 7.62 -3.60
N VAL A 92 4.60 8.18 -4.42
CA VAL A 92 6.03 8.29 -4.04
C VAL A 92 6.28 9.50 -3.15
N ARG A 93 5.61 10.62 -3.44
CA ARG A 93 5.75 11.89 -2.73
C ARG A 93 4.38 12.42 -2.33
N PRO A 94 3.62 11.69 -1.48
CA PRO A 94 2.26 12.08 -1.13
C PRO A 94 2.18 13.44 -0.42
N TYR A 95 3.27 13.89 0.22
CA TYR A 95 3.36 15.21 0.85
C TYR A 95 3.28 16.37 -0.16
N GLU A 96 3.64 16.15 -1.43
CA GLU A 96 3.42 17.14 -2.50
C GLU A 96 1.98 17.04 -3.02
N LEU A 97 1.54 15.83 -3.34
CA LEU A 97 0.19 15.58 -3.88
C LEU A 97 -0.93 16.02 -2.94
N LEU A 98 -0.82 15.71 -1.64
CA LEU A 98 -1.89 15.96 -0.67
C LEU A 98 -1.93 17.41 -0.18
N SER A 99 -0.97 18.25 -0.58
CA SER A 99 -1.00 19.68 -0.29
C SER A 99 -2.20 20.36 -0.98
N ASP A 100 -2.61 19.88 -2.15
CA ASP A 100 -3.79 20.37 -2.88
C ASP A 100 -5.12 19.99 -2.18
N TYR A 101 -5.06 19.09 -1.19
CA TYR A 101 -6.21 18.62 -0.42
C TYR A 101 -6.31 19.27 0.96
N ILE A 102 -5.45 20.24 1.31
CA ILE A 102 -5.53 20.93 2.62
C ILE A 102 -6.89 21.59 2.79
N GLY A 103 -7.54 21.32 3.93
CA GLY A 103 -8.89 21.74 4.26
C GLY A 103 -9.84 20.57 4.53
N ILE A 104 -11.14 20.86 4.48
CA ILE A 104 -12.19 19.87 4.74
C ILE A 104 -12.37 18.97 3.52
N ASN A 105 -12.25 17.67 3.77
CA ASN A 105 -12.46 16.59 2.82
C ASN A 105 -13.58 15.68 3.31
N LYS A 106 -14.08 14.84 2.42
CA LYS A 106 -15.12 13.86 2.73
C LYS A 106 -14.72 12.48 2.21
N ASN A 107 -14.75 11.49 3.09
CA ASN A 107 -14.46 10.10 2.74
C ASN A 107 -15.50 9.57 1.74
N MET A 108 -15.04 9.10 0.58
CA MET A 108 -15.92 8.65 -0.50
C MET A 108 -16.73 7.40 -0.14
N TYR A 109 -16.23 6.58 0.79
CA TYR A 109 -16.87 5.33 1.19
C TYR A 109 -17.75 5.48 2.44
N THR A 110 -17.30 6.26 3.42
CA THR A 110 -18.01 6.39 4.71
C THR A 110 -18.87 7.66 4.79
N GLY A 111 -18.63 8.64 3.92
CA GLY A 111 -19.28 9.95 3.96
C GLY A 111 -18.83 10.84 5.13
N VAL A 112 -17.90 10.38 5.97
CA VAL A 112 -17.39 11.13 7.12
C VAL A 112 -16.49 12.27 6.63
N GLU A 113 -16.73 13.47 7.14
CA GLU A 113 -15.86 14.62 6.90
C GLU A 113 -14.62 14.56 7.80
N TYR A 114 -13.49 15.00 7.27
CA TYR A 114 -12.24 15.09 7.99
C TYR A 114 -11.41 16.25 7.44
N GLU A 115 -10.48 16.73 8.25
CA GLU A 115 -9.61 17.84 7.87
C GLU A 115 -8.21 17.33 7.51
N VAL A 116 -7.69 17.78 6.36
CA VAL A 116 -6.29 17.64 6.00
C VAL A 116 -5.59 18.94 6.37
N LYS A 117 -4.55 18.87 7.19
CA LYS A 117 -3.81 20.03 7.67
C LYS A 117 -2.41 20.06 7.10
N SER A 118 -1.78 21.23 7.10
CA SER A 118 -0.38 21.40 6.65
C SER A 118 0.58 20.51 7.45
N GLU A 119 0.34 20.33 8.75
CA GLU A 119 1.15 19.46 9.61
C GLU A 119 1.12 17.99 9.16
N HIS A 120 0.06 17.55 8.46
CA HIS A 120 0.02 16.20 7.90
C HIS A 120 1.06 16.01 6.79
N MET A 121 1.43 17.06 6.05
CA MET A 121 2.49 16.97 5.03
C MET A 121 3.86 16.81 5.68
N GLU A 122 4.11 17.50 6.79
CA GLU A 122 5.33 17.33 7.59
C GLU A 122 5.42 15.90 8.15
N GLN A 123 4.31 15.36 8.65
CA GLN A 123 4.23 13.96 9.10
C GLN A 123 4.53 12.99 7.95
N LEU A 124 3.96 13.19 6.76
CA LEU A 124 4.23 12.35 5.59
C LEU A 124 5.71 12.44 5.17
N LEU A 125 6.26 13.65 5.13
CA LEU A 125 7.66 13.84 4.76
C LEU A 125 8.61 13.13 5.73
N ALA A 126 8.30 13.13 7.03
CA ALA A 126 9.08 12.43 8.05
C ALA A 126 9.07 10.89 7.87
N LEU A 127 8.08 10.34 7.17
CA LEU A 127 7.96 8.91 6.87
C LEU A 127 8.63 8.51 5.55
N ASP A 128 9.10 9.47 4.75
CA ASP A 128 9.71 9.17 3.45
C ASP A 128 11.00 8.38 3.63
N VAL A 129 11.14 7.32 2.86
CA VAL A 129 12.29 6.43 2.92
C VAL A 129 13.16 6.60 1.69
N ASP A 130 14.47 6.71 1.92
CA ASP A 130 15.44 6.73 0.84
C ASP A 130 15.50 5.37 0.12
N ARG A 131 15.69 5.41 -1.19
CA ARG A 131 15.84 4.23 -2.04
C ARG A 131 16.97 3.30 -1.56
N THR A 132 18.06 3.83 -1.00
CA THR A 132 19.18 3.03 -0.49
C THR A 132 18.82 2.15 0.69
N SER A 133 17.74 2.48 1.40
CA SER A 133 17.24 1.69 2.54
C SER A 133 16.33 0.54 2.12
N LEU A 134 15.93 0.48 0.84
CA LEU A 134 14.97 -0.51 0.34
C LEU A 134 15.66 -1.84 0.00
N LYS A 135 15.13 -2.94 0.55
CA LYS A 135 15.46 -4.30 0.07
C LYS A 135 14.62 -4.61 -1.15
N LEU A 136 15.05 -4.12 -2.31
CA LEU A 136 14.32 -4.21 -3.58
C LEU A 136 13.91 -5.65 -3.96
N SER A 137 14.68 -6.67 -3.55
CA SER A 137 14.36 -8.08 -3.79
C SER A 137 13.10 -8.57 -3.04
N GLN A 138 12.62 -7.80 -2.07
CA GLN A 138 11.41 -8.04 -1.27
C GLN A 138 10.28 -7.07 -1.61
N LEU A 139 10.40 -6.34 -2.73
CA LEU A 139 9.38 -5.42 -3.22
C LEU A 139 8.86 -5.86 -4.59
N PHE A 140 7.56 -5.63 -4.80
CA PHE A 140 6.90 -5.86 -6.08
C PHE A 140 6.01 -4.68 -6.43
N LEU A 141 6.37 -3.96 -7.48
CA LEU A 141 5.59 -2.86 -8.03
C LEU A 141 4.59 -3.37 -9.07
N LEU A 142 3.32 -3.02 -8.90
CA LEU A 142 2.27 -3.05 -9.90
C LEU A 142 1.93 -1.60 -10.24
N THR A 143 2.14 -1.18 -11.49
CA THR A 143 1.79 0.19 -11.89
C THR A 143 1.28 0.27 -13.32
N GLU A 144 0.41 1.23 -13.61
CA GLU A 144 -0.21 1.45 -14.92
C GLU A 144 0.22 2.81 -15.48
N SER A 145 0.51 2.88 -16.79
CA SER A 145 1.17 4.05 -17.39
C SER A 145 0.27 5.27 -17.60
N GLU A 146 -1.05 5.06 -17.63
CA GLU A 146 -2.06 6.11 -17.82
C GLU A 146 -2.79 6.46 -16.51
N ASP A 147 -2.19 6.13 -15.35
CA ASP A 147 -2.64 6.65 -14.05
C ASP A 147 -2.65 8.18 -14.08
N GLU A 148 -3.86 8.74 -14.00
CA GLU A 148 -4.14 10.16 -14.11
C GLU A 148 -3.86 10.93 -12.81
N THR A 149 -3.66 10.21 -11.70
CA THR A 149 -3.43 10.77 -10.36
C THR A 149 -1.94 10.77 -10.01
N LEU A 150 -1.22 9.71 -10.37
CA LEU A 150 0.17 9.50 -9.99
C LEU A 150 1.05 9.25 -11.20
N ASN A 151 2.21 9.92 -11.24
CA ASN A 151 3.21 9.67 -12.25
C ASN A 151 3.90 8.31 -12.01
N TYR A 152 3.54 7.30 -12.79
CA TYR A 152 4.13 5.95 -12.69
C TYR A 152 5.67 5.94 -12.78
N GLN A 153 6.27 6.92 -13.48
CA GLN A 153 7.72 6.99 -13.65
C GLN A 153 8.42 7.23 -12.31
N GLU A 154 7.82 7.99 -11.40
CA GLU A 154 8.38 8.21 -10.06
C GLU A 154 8.49 6.90 -9.30
N ALA A 155 7.43 6.09 -9.32
CA ALA A 155 7.41 4.78 -8.68
C ALA A 155 8.42 3.83 -9.35
N ALA A 156 8.46 3.81 -10.69
CA ALA A 156 9.38 2.97 -11.44
C ALA A 156 10.85 3.33 -11.16
N LEU A 157 11.18 4.62 -11.04
CA LEU A 157 12.53 5.10 -10.72
C LEU A 157 12.90 4.79 -9.27
N LYS A 158 12.02 5.10 -8.30
CA LYS A 158 12.27 4.82 -6.87
C LYS A 158 12.44 3.32 -6.61
N LEU A 159 11.75 2.47 -7.37
CA LEU A 159 11.75 1.01 -7.22
C LEU A 159 12.52 0.26 -8.31
N LEU A 160 13.36 0.94 -9.08
CA LEU A 160 14.21 0.31 -10.10
C LEU A 160 15.00 -0.87 -9.48
N GLY A 161 14.87 -2.07 -10.04
CA GLY A 161 15.50 -3.29 -9.51
C GLY A 161 14.60 -4.14 -8.60
N ALA A 162 13.44 -3.63 -8.17
CA ALA A 162 12.39 -4.47 -7.61
C ALA A 162 11.72 -5.32 -8.70
N LYS A 163 10.96 -6.35 -8.31
CA LYS A 163 10.03 -6.99 -9.26
C LYS A 163 9.03 -5.92 -9.71
N MET A 164 8.73 -5.84 -11.00
CA MET A 164 7.86 -4.81 -11.55
C MET A 164 6.95 -5.38 -12.62
N TYR A 165 5.68 -5.00 -12.57
CA TYR A 165 4.72 -5.15 -13.65
C TYR A 165 4.22 -3.74 -14.01
N LEU A 166 4.64 -3.27 -15.17
CA LEU A 166 4.21 -1.99 -15.75
C LEU A 166 3.22 -2.30 -16.88
N SER A 167 1.94 -2.00 -16.68
CA SER A 167 0.93 -2.08 -17.73
C SER A 167 0.94 -0.81 -18.57
N ARG A 168 0.83 -0.95 -19.88
CA ARG A 168 0.47 0.18 -20.74
C ARG A 168 -1.03 0.43 -20.66
N GLY A 169 -1.44 1.69 -20.56
CA GLY A 169 -2.84 2.08 -20.36
C GLY A 169 -3.22 2.06 -18.89
N GLY A 170 -4.51 1.85 -18.61
CA GLY A 170 -5.04 1.69 -17.25
C GLY A 170 -5.50 3.01 -16.63
N ASP A 171 -5.63 3.02 -15.31
CA ASP A 171 -6.03 4.19 -14.53
C ASP A 171 -5.58 4.06 -13.06
N HIS A 172 -5.79 5.10 -12.25
CA HIS A 172 -5.43 5.05 -10.83
C HIS A 172 -6.16 3.94 -10.05
N SER A 173 -7.37 3.58 -10.48
CA SER A 173 -8.17 2.56 -9.82
C SER A 173 -7.59 1.15 -9.99
N TYR A 174 -6.76 0.93 -11.02
CA TYR A 174 -6.15 -0.36 -11.37
C TYR A 174 -7.23 -1.42 -11.58
N THR A 175 -8.11 -1.21 -12.57
CA THR A 175 -9.25 -2.11 -12.88
C THR A 175 -8.82 -3.55 -13.20
N SER A 176 -7.59 -3.74 -13.66
CA SER A 176 -7.03 -5.05 -14.01
C SER A 176 -6.50 -5.84 -12.79
N PHE A 177 -6.67 -5.33 -11.57
CA PHE A 177 -5.99 -5.82 -10.35
C PHE A 177 -6.20 -7.30 -10.07
N THR A 178 -7.41 -7.84 -10.27
CA THR A 178 -7.74 -9.25 -10.01
C THR A 178 -6.86 -10.22 -10.79
N LYS A 179 -6.39 -9.84 -11.98
CA LYS A 179 -5.49 -10.65 -12.81
C LYS A 179 -4.11 -10.84 -12.17
N HIS A 180 -3.73 -9.99 -11.22
CA HIS A 180 -2.42 -10.03 -10.56
C HIS A 180 -2.44 -10.76 -9.22
N LEU A 181 -3.60 -11.04 -8.63
CA LEU A 181 -3.72 -11.71 -7.34
C LEU A 181 -2.96 -13.06 -7.28
N PRO A 182 -2.99 -13.94 -8.30
CA PRO A 182 -2.14 -15.14 -8.31
C PRO A 182 -0.64 -14.84 -8.29
N THR A 183 -0.22 -13.75 -8.94
CA THR A 183 1.19 -13.34 -8.97
C THR A 183 1.63 -12.74 -7.63
N ILE A 184 0.72 -12.05 -6.94
CA ILE A 184 0.91 -11.51 -5.58
C ILE A 184 1.08 -12.66 -4.58
N GLU A 185 0.19 -13.65 -4.63
CA GLU A 185 0.28 -14.86 -3.82
C GLU A 185 1.62 -15.58 -4.04
N HIS A 186 1.99 -15.82 -5.30
CA HIS A 186 3.26 -16.45 -5.65
C HIS A 186 4.47 -15.68 -5.10
N PHE A 187 4.42 -14.35 -5.14
CA PHE A 187 5.47 -13.49 -4.59
C PHE A 187 5.67 -13.71 -3.08
N PHE A 188 4.60 -13.67 -2.28
CA PHE A 188 4.71 -13.88 -0.83
C PHE A 188 5.11 -15.32 -0.47
N ASN A 189 4.63 -16.32 -1.22
CA ASN A 189 5.02 -17.71 -1.03
C ASN A 189 6.52 -17.93 -1.27
N ARG A 190 7.08 -17.31 -2.32
CA ARG A 190 8.50 -17.40 -2.63
C ARG A 190 9.40 -16.68 -1.63
N ILE A 191 8.95 -15.55 -1.06
CA ILE A 191 9.74 -14.84 -0.04
C ILE A 191 9.77 -15.63 1.26
N SER A 192 8.64 -16.22 1.65
CA SER A 192 8.53 -17.02 2.87
C SER A 192 9.35 -18.31 2.86
N SER A 193 9.76 -18.81 1.70
CA SER A 193 10.56 -20.04 1.58
C SER A 193 12.07 -19.79 1.62
N LYS A 194 12.50 -18.52 1.68
CA LYS A 194 13.91 -18.11 1.74
C LYS A 194 14.36 -17.62 3.13
N SER A 195 13.44 -17.56 4.08
CA SER A 195 13.65 -17.29 5.51
C SER A 195 13.73 -18.61 6.26
#